data_AF-A0A5C8TJ08-F1
#
_entry.id   AF-A0A5C8TJ08-F1
#
_cell.length_a   1.000
_cell.length_b   1.000
_cell.length_c   1.000
_cell.angle_alpha   90.00
_cell.angle_beta   90.00
_cell.angle_gamma   90.00
#
_symmetry.space_group_name_H-M   'P 1'
#
loop_
_entity.id
_entity.type
_entity.pdbx_description
1 polymer ?
#
loop_
_entity_poly.entity_id
_entity_poly.type
_entity_poly.pdbx_seq_one_letter_code
_entity_poly.pdbx_strand_id
1 'polypeptide(L)'
;MTLPVQSERTAKPGTFAGFITATVPSAGTYQLTLSEEAWIDVSQDGRTTLKPERISGKAGCPEVRKSLRFALDAGPVTIEIGRAPSQQIKLDLLPAE
;
A
#
# COMPACT_ATOMS: atom_id res chain seq x y z
N MET A 1 13.93 -4.88 -10.05
CA MET A 1 13.86 -3.92 -8.94
C MET A 1 13.42 -4.68 -7.71
N THR A 2 14.19 -4.62 -6.64
CA THR A 2 13.88 -5.28 -5.36
C THR A 2 13.20 -4.27 -4.43
N LEU A 3 12.17 -4.70 -3.72
CA LEU A 3 11.50 -3.88 -2.72
C LEU A 3 12.44 -3.68 -1.50
N PRO A 4 12.40 -2.50 -0.86
CA PRO A 4 13.29 -2.18 0.26
C PRO A 4 13.03 -3.02 1.51
N VAL A 5 11.78 -3.43 1.74
CA VAL A 5 11.31 -4.30 2.81
C VAL A 5 10.81 -5.61 2.18
N GLN A 6 10.89 -6.70 2.93
CA GLN A 6 10.40 -7.98 2.46
C GLN A 6 8.86 -7.95 2.42
N SER A 7 8.30 -8.03 1.22
CA SER A 7 6.85 -8.12 1.03
C SER A 7 6.28 -9.37 1.70
N GLU A 8 5.08 -9.24 2.29
CA GLU A 8 4.37 -10.37 2.88
C GLU A 8 3.90 -11.38 1.82
N ARG A 9 3.79 -10.96 0.55
CA ARG A 9 3.35 -11.84 -0.53
C ARG A 9 4.46 -12.04 -1.55
N THR A 10 4.76 -13.31 -1.80
CA THR A 10 5.72 -13.73 -2.84
C THR A 10 5.40 -13.06 -4.17
N ALA A 11 6.42 -12.66 -4.92
CA ALA A 11 6.24 -12.14 -6.28
C ALA A 11 5.46 -13.14 -7.16
N LYS A 12 4.66 -12.62 -8.10
CA LYS A 12 3.94 -13.42 -9.09
C LYS A 12 4.54 -13.15 -10.48
N PRO A 13 4.84 -14.18 -11.30
CA PRO A 13 5.32 -13.98 -12.66
C PRO A 13 4.36 -13.12 -13.49
N GLY A 14 4.90 -12.25 -14.35
CA GLY A 14 4.10 -11.35 -15.19
C GLY A 14 3.41 -10.21 -14.44
N THR A 15 3.83 -9.92 -13.20
CA THR A 15 3.34 -8.76 -12.44
C THR A 15 4.46 -7.77 -12.17
N PHE A 16 4.05 -6.54 -11.84
CA PHE A 16 4.94 -5.43 -11.54
C PHE A 16 4.99 -5.16 -10.03
N ALA A 17 6.08 -4.52 -9.61
CA ALA A 17 6.28 -4.06 -8.25
C ALA A 17 6.98 -2.71 -8.25
N GLY A 18 6.73 -1.92 -7.21
CA GLY A 18 7.32 -0.61 -7.00
C GLY A 18 7.11 -0.16 -5.57
N PHE A 19 7.73 0.95 -5.18
CA PHE A 19 7.53 1.53 -3.86
C PHE A 19 7.56 3.05 -3.95
N ILE A 20 6.95 3.68 -2.97
CA ILE A 20 7.00 5.12 -2.75
C ILE A 20 7.33 5.39 -1.29
N THR A 21 7.97 6.53 -1.03
CA THR A 21 8.13 7.05 0.33
C THR A 21 7.31 8.32 0.46
N ALA A 22 6.69 8.48 1.62
CA ALA A 22 5.90 9.66 1.97
C ALA A 22 6.17 10.05 3.42
N THR A 23 5.66 11.21 3.83
CA THR A 23 5.71 11.65 5.23
C THR A 23 4.28 11.79 5.75
N VAL A 24 3.99 11.05 6.81
CA VAL A 24 2.76 11.11 7.56
C VAL A 24 2.82 12.33 8.48
N PRO A 25 1.92 13.32 8.34
CA PRO A 25 2.01 14.58 9.08
C PRO A 25 1.68 14.44 10.57
N SER A 26 0.78 13.51 10.92
CA SER A 26 0.33 13.25 12.29
C SER A 26 -0.05 11.80 12.46
N ALA A 27 0.14 11.26 13.68
CA ALA A 27 -0.28 9.91 13.99
C ALA A 27 -1.80 9.75 13.83
N GLY A 28 -2.25 8.62 13.30
CA GLY A 28 -3.66 8.33 13.09
C GLY A 28 -3.90 7.19 12.10
N THR A 29 -5.17 6.96 11.79
CA THR A 29 -5.56 5.93 10.81
C THR A 29 -5.56 6.52 9.40
N TYR A 30 -4.78 5.92 8.52
CA TYR A 30 -4.71 6.31 7.11
C TYR A 30 -5.28 5.22 6.23
N GLN A 31 -6.03 5.64 5.22
CA GLN A 31 -6.55 4.77 4.17
C GLN A 31 -5.66 4.87 2.93
N LEU A 32 -5.16 3.72 2.50
CA LEU A 32 -4.47 3.54 1.23
C LEU A 32 -5.45 2.93 0.23
N THR A 33 -5.66 3.60 -0.89
CA THR A 33 -6.56 3.14 -1.95
C THR A 33 -5.80 2.93 -3.25
N LEU A 34 -6.05 1.80 -3.90
CA LEU A 34 -5.48 1.45 -5.20
C LEU A 34 -6.56 1.38 -6.29
N SER A 35 -6.18 1.85 -7.48
CA SER A 35 -7.01 1.71 -8.68
C SER A 35 -7.06 0.29 -9.24
N GLU A 36 -6.11 -0.57 -8.89
CA GLU A 36 -5.98 -1.93 -9.43
C GLU A 36 -5.82 -2.99 -8.33
N GLU A 37 -6.00 -4.27 -8.70
CA GLU A 37 -5.81 -5.38 -7.78
C GLU A 37 -4.31 -5.65 -7.59
N ALA A 38 -3.73 -4.96 -6.61
CA ALA A 38 -2.35 -5.20 -6.16
C ALA A 38 -2.29 -5.50 -4.66
N TRP A 39 -1.10 -5.91 -4.22
CA TRP A 39 -0.75 -6.04 -2.81
C TRP A 39 -0.07 -4.77 -2.32
N ILE A 40 -0.34 -4.41 -1.07
CA ILE A 40 0.30 -3.29 -0.39
C ILE A 40 0.95 -3.81 0.87
N ASP A 41 2.22 -3.50 1.04
CA ASP A 41 2.92 -3.58 2.32
C ASP A 41 3.30 -2.16 2.75
N VAL A 42 3.28 -1.89 4.06
CA VAL A 42 3.59 -0.57 4.62
C VAL A 42 4.65 -0.72 5.69
N SER A 43 5.65 0.16 5.73
CA SER A 43 6.71 0.13 6.74
C SER A 43 7.07 1.54 7.21
N GLN A 44 7.19 1.74 8.51
CA GLN A 44 7.70 2.99 9.11
C GLN A 44 9.10 2.85 9.71
N ASP A 45 9.56 1.61 9.92
CA ASP A 45 10.90 1.30 10.44
C ASP A 45 11.91 0.92 9.33
N GLY A 46 11.44 0.77 8.09
CA GLY A 46 12.23 0.33 6.94
C GLY A 46 12.71 -1.12 7.02
N ARG A 47 12.13 -1.93 7.91
CA ARG A 47 12.54 -3.32 8.18
C ARG A 47 11.38 -4.29 8.24
N THR A 48 10.23 -3.87 8.76
CA THR A 48 9.06 -4.72 8.98
C THR A 48 7.82 -4.11 8.33
N THR A 49 6.94 -5.00 7.88
CA THR A 49 5.64 -4.64 7.32
C THR A 49 4.62 -4.51 8.45
N LEU A 50 3.85 -3.44 8.42
CA LEU A 50 2.69 -3.22 9.26
C LEU A 50 1.52 -4.04 8.74
N LYS A 51 0.69 -4.52 9.66
CA LYS A 51 -0.55 -5.21 9.30
C LYS A 51 -1.68 -4.20 9.11
N PRO A 52 -2.50 -4.33 8.05
CA PRO A 52 -3.67 -3.50 7.90
C PRO A 52 -4.71 -3.84 8.98
N GLU A 53 -5.32 -2.81 9.55
CA GLU A 53 -6.43 -2.94 10.50
C GLU A 53 -7.72 -3.36 9.79
N ARG A 54 -7.87 -2.92 8.53
CA ARG A 54 -9.04 -3.22 7.71
C ARG A 54 -8.64 -3.32 6.26
N ILE A 55 -9.19 -4.32 5.58
CA ILE A 55 -9.10 -4.47 4.13
C ILE A 55 -10.54 -4.43 3.59
N SER A 56 -10.79 -3.54 2.65
CA SER A 56 -12.03 -3.48 1.90
C SER A 56 -11.75 -3.44 0.40
N GLY A 57 -12.69 -3.94 -0.38
CA GLY A 57 -12.65 -3.88 -1.83
C GLY A 57 -14.08 -3.98 -2.33
N LYS A 58 -14.43 -3.18 -3.33
CA LYS A 58 -15.74 -3.24 -3.96
C LYS A 58 -15.56 -3.67 -5.41
N ALA A 59 -15.94 -4.90 -5.70
CA ALA A 59 -16.06 -5.36 -7.07
C ALA A 59 -17.09 -4.48 -7.81
N GLY A 60 -16.72 -3.96 -8.99
CA GLY A 60 -17.61 -3.14 -9.83
C GLY A 60 -17.42 -1.62 -9.73
N CYS A 61 -16.52 -1.11 -8.89
CA CYS A 61 -16.07 0.29 -8.96
C CYS A 61 -14.80 0.37 -9.84
N PRO A 62 -14.81 1.08 -10.99
CA PRO A 62 -13.67 1.14 -11.90
C PRO A 62 -12.45 1.84 -11.30
N GLU A 63 -12.66 2.80 -10.40
CA GLU A 63 -11.60 3.67 -9.87
C GLU A 63 -11.05 3.22 -8.51
N VAL A 64 -11.78 2.37 -7.78
CA VAL A 64 -11.39 1.88 -6.45
C VAL A 64 -11.52 0.36 -6.44
N ARG A 65 -10.39 -0.34 -6.55
CA ARG A 65 -10.35 -1.80 -6.48
C ARG A 65 -10.13 -2.30 -5.07
N LYS A 66 -9.24 -1.64 -4.32
CA LYS A 66 -8.84 -2.09 -2.98
C LYS A 66 -8.49 -0.89 -2.08
N SER A 67 -8.97 -0.93 -0.85
CA SER A 67 -8.62 0.02 0.19
C SER A 67 -8.15 -0.72 1.45
N LEU A 68 -7.05 -0.27 2.03
CA LEU A 68 -6.52 -0.80 3.29
C LEU A 68 -6.38 0.35 4.28
N ARG A 69 -6.65 0.08 5.55
CA ARG A 69 -6.42 1.05 6.64
C ARG A 69 -5.28 0.58 7.52
N PHE A 70 -4.41 1.51 7.89
CA PHE A 70 -3.28 1.29 8.78
C PHE A 70 -3.27 2.38 9.85
N ALA A 71 -2.96 2.01 11.09
CA ALA A 71 -2.50 2.95 12.10
C ALA A 71 -1.06 3.33 11.77
N LEU A 72 -0.80 4.61 11.52
CA LEU A 72 0.53 5.15 11.22
C LEU A 72 0.90 6.20 12.25
N ASP A 73 2.17 6.21 12.65
CA ASP A 73 2.76 7.31 13.42
C ASP A 73 3.13 8.48 12.51
N ALA A 74 3.33 9.67 13.10
CA ALA A 74 3.89 10.80 12.36
C ALA A 74 5.34 10.49 11.94
N GLY A 75 5.70 10.80 10.69
CA GLY A 75 7.04 10.58 10.17
C GLY A 75 7.08 9.82 8.83
N PRO A 76 8.25 9.30 8.43
CA PRO A 76 8.41 8.64 7.15
C PRO A 76 7.62 7.33 7.10
N VAL A 77 7.06 7.05 5.93
CA VAL A 77 6.42 5.77 5.62
C VAL A 77 6.87 5.33 4.23
N THR A 78 7.19 4.05 4.11
CA THR A 78 7.44 3.37 2.85
C THR A 78 6.21 2.53 2.52
N ILE A 79 5.70 2.71 1.32
CA ILE A 79 4.55 1.96 0.81
C ILE A 79 5.05 1.16 -0.38
N GLU A 80 4.94 -0.14 -0.28
CA GLU A 80 5.37 -1.08 -1.30
C GLU A 80 4.15 -1.66 -1.99
N ILE A 81 4.23 -1.71 -3.31
CA ILE A 81 3.19 -2.23 -4.17
C ILE A 81 3.76 -3.46 -4.87
N GLY A 82 3.12 -4.60 -4.66
CA GLY A 82 3.48 -5.86 -5.27
C GLY A 82 2.33 -6.44 -6.08
N ARG A 83 2.64 -7.34 -7.01
CA ARG A 83 1.64 -8.07 -7.81
C ARG A 83 0.71 -7.17 -8.64
N ALA A 84 1.15 -5.97 -9.01
CA ALA A 84 0.36 -5.09 -9.87
C ALA A 84 0.25 -5.68 -11.29
N PRO A 85 -0.94 -5.68 -11.92
CA PRO A 85 -1.10 -6.23 -13.26
C PRO A 85 -0.68 -5.27 -14.38
N SER A 86 -0.49 -3.98 -14.06
CA SER A 86 -0.02 -2.94 -14.97
C SER A 86 1.25 -2.27 -14.44
N GLN A 87 1.97 -1.58 -15.33
CA GLN A 87 3.14 -0.77 -14.97
C GLN A 87 2.78 0.56 -14.28
N GLN A 88 1.51 0.98 -14.36
CA GLN A 88 1.04 2.26 -13.83
C GLN A 88 -0.20 2.03 -12.98
N ILE A 89 -0.11 2.34 -11.69
CA ILE A 89 -1.21 2.22 -10.74
C ILE A 89 -1.38 3.55 -10.01
N LYS A 90 -2.63 3.94 -9.74
CA LYS A 90 -2.92 5.09 -8.89
C LYS A 90 -2.98 4.65 -7.45
N LEU A 91 -2.37 5.44 -6.57
CA LEU A 91 -2.38 5.24 -5.14
C LEU A 91 -2.76 6.54 -4.46
N ASP A 92 -3.79 6.47 -3.62
CA ASP A 92 -4.19 7.55 -2.72
C ASP A 92 -3.82 7.18 -1.28
N LEU A 93 -3.28 8.13 -0.54
CA LEU A 93 -3.02 8.04 0.89
C LEU A 93 -3.75 9.20 1.57
N LEU A 94 -4.82 8.89 2.29
CA LEU A 94 -5.69 9.90 2.91
C LEU A 94 -5.92 9.55 4.39
N PRO A 95 -6.06 10.54 5.29
CA PRO A 95 -6.61 10.31 6.63
C PRO A 95 -7.97 9.62 6.53
N ALA A 96 -8.23 8.65 7.41
CA ALA A 96 -9.50 7.93 7.45
C ALA A 96 -10.55 8.60 8.35
N GLU A 97 -10.15 9.63 9.11
CA GLU A 97 -10.95 10.44 10.04
C GLU A 97 -10.60 11.92 9.89
#